data_AF-A0A917DG94-F1
#
_entry.id   AF-A0A917DG94-F1
#
_cell.length_a   1.000
_cell.length_b   1.000
_cell.length_c   1.000
_cell.angle_alpha   90.00
_cell.angle_beta   90.00
_cell.angle_gamma   90.00
#
_symmetry.space_group_name_H-M   'P 1'
#
loop_
_entity.id
_entity.type
_entity.pdbx_description
1 polymer ?
#
loop_
_entity_poly.entity_id
_entity_poly.type
_entity_poly.pdbx_seq_one_letter_code
_entity_poly.pdbx_strand_id
1 'polypeptide(L)'
;MAFPDELIDGVRVPHWTPDAPDAPRNFGDEIGPLLVRALLSAAPRQEGSARLLSVGSVLQFASPGDVVWGAGINGKVLQRVRYPLDVRSVRGPLTRAVLLGHGVRAPEVYGDPALLFPRLFPEVTANGAGGLTVVPNLNELDRVPGEDVLSPVGEPREIAARIAGSGFVVASSLHALVLADAYGIPSRPLVPAAEHPLKYLDYYAGTGRADVRFAATHEEALELGPVPPPIVDLDAIDAAFPRDLWRGGIARGPEDSRDYESLRHASAAVRDAVTRSVGQDVSASAAQALLRVEELVADQPAALTHLLERCSSEARPAADEIGTMTVRYLIECAPHGETDRRVSRALRRASANMHDVPVVARVAATGKVSLARAIARDERTEADGFAYLASLDLPAAPIERSRRRRRMFRRRD
;
A
#
# COMPACT_ATOMS: atom_id res chain seq x y z
N MET A 1 -15.60 -12.41 1.18
CA MET A 1 -15.48 -10.96 0.95
C MET A 1 -14.93 -10.77 -0.45
N ALA A 2 -15.67 -10.08 -1.31
CA ALA A 2 -15.18 -9.67 -2.61
C ALA A 2 -14.48 -8.30 -2.50
N PHE A 3 -13.35 -8.18 -3.19
CA PHE A 3 -12.65 -6.90 -3.41
C PHE A 3 -12.60 -6.67 -4.94
N PRO A 4 -13.78 -6.48 -5.58
CA PRO A 4 -13.88 -6.44 -7.03
C PRO A 4 -13.24 -5.16 -7.58
N ASP A 5 -12.70 -5.26 -8.78
CA ASP A 5 -12.18 -4.12 -9.51
C ASP A 5 -13.34 -3.39 -10.21
N GLU A 6 -13.62 -2.15 -9.82
CA GLU A 6 -14.50 -1.28 -10.60
C GLU A 6 -13.71 -0.62 -11.74
N LEU A 7 -14.22 -0.66 -12.96
CA LEU A 7 -13.56 -0.05 -14.11
C LEU A 7 -14.00 1.41 -14.27
N ILE A 8 -13.10 2.35 -14.02
CA ILE A 8 -13.35 3.79 -14.17
C ILE A 8 -12.50 4.32 -15.33
N ASP A 9 -13.14 4.52 -16.48
CA ASP A 9 -12.52 4.98 -17.74
C ASP A 9 -11.20 4.27 -18.08
N GLY A 10 -11.18 2.95 -17.89
CA GLY A 10 -10.04 2.08 -18.25
C GLY A 10 -9.02 1.83 -17.13
N VAL A 11 -9.24 2.35 -15.93
CA VAL A 11 -8.42 2.02 -14.74
C VAL A 11 -9.25 1.19 -13.77
N ARG A 12 -8.67 0.12 -13.24
CA ARG A 12 -9.29 -0.74 -12.22
C ARG A 12 -9.13 -0.10 -10.84
N VAL A 13 -10.24 0.20 -10.17
CA VAL A 13 -10.27 0.80 -8.83
C VAL A 13 -10.99 -0.17 -7.91
N PRO A 14 -10.26 -1.02 -7.17
CA PRO A 14 -10.91 -1.94 -6.26
C PRO A 14 -11.44 -1.23 -5.02
N HIS A 15 -12.58 -1.73 -4.53
CA HIS A 15 -13.17 -1.32 -3.27
C HIS A 15 -13.80 -2.52 -2.58
N TRP A 16 -14.09 -2.39 -1.28
CA TRP A 16 -14.75 -3.47 -0.55
C TRP A 16 -16.23 -3.52 -0.90
N THR A 17 -16.72 -4.72 -1.18
CA THR A 17 -18.15 -4.97 -1.35
C THR A 17 -18.58 -6.11 -0.44
N PRO A 18 -19.77 -6.02 0.21
CA PRO A 18 -20.34 -7.14 0.93
C PRO A 18 -20.52 -8.38 0.04
N ASP A 19 -20.42 -9.58 0.62
CA ASP A 19 -20.61 -10.84 -0.13
C ASP A 19 -22.07 -11.09 -0.56
N ALA A 20 -23.02 -10.61 0.24
CA ALA A 20 -24.44 -10.74 -0.06
C ALA A 20 -24.92 -9.50 -0.85
N PRO A 21 -25.70 -9.66 -1.94
CA PRO A 21 -26.22 -8.54 -2.74
C PRO A 21 -26.99 -7.50 -1.92
N ASP A 22 -27.67 -7.94 -0.86
CA ASP A 22 -28.51 -7.10 0.00
C ASP A 22 -27.79 -6.61 1.26
N ALA A 23 -26.51 -6.98 1.45
CA ALA A 23 -25.79 -6.57 2.64
C ALA A 23 -25.48 -5.05 2.61
N PRO A 24 -25.52 -4.40 3.78
CA PRO A 24 -25.36 -2.96 3.89
C PRO A 24 -24.00 -2.49 3.35
N ARG A 25 -24.04 -1.54 2.42
CA ARG A 25 -22.85 -0.90 1.85
C ARG A 25 -22.35 0.19 2.78
N ASN A 26 -21.14 0.03 3.29
CA ASN A 26 -20.47 1.07 4.07
C ASN A 26 -20.07 2.24 3.17
N PHE A 27 -20.50 3.46 3.51
CA PHE A 27 -20.22 4.64 2.69
C PHE A 27 -18.72 4.87 2.49
N GLY A 28 -17.92 4.54 3.50
CA GLY A 28 -16.48 4.73 3.49
C GLY A 28 -15.76 3.93 2.40
N ASP A 29 -16.29 2.78 2.00
CA ASP A 29 -15.70 1.95 0.94
C ASP A 29 -16.09 2.46 -0.46
N GLU A 30 -17.18 3.22 -0.57
CA GLU A 30 -17.68 3.83 -1.81
C GLU A 30 -16.98 5.17 -2.14
N ILE A 31 -16.33 5.80 -1.15
CA ILE A 31 -15.65 7.10 -1.32
C ILE A 31 -14.53 7.03 -2.36
N GLY A 32 -13.70 5.98 -2.35
CA GLY A 32 -12.56 5.86 -3.27
C GLY A 32 -12.98 5.97 -4.74
N PRO A 33 -13.83 5.06 -5.24
CA PRO A 33 -14.37 5.14 -6.60
C PRO A 33 -15.10 6.46 -6.90
N LEU A 34 -15.84 7.00 -5.93
CA LEU A 34 -16.57 8.26 -6.07
C LEU A 34 -15.63 9.45 -6.32
N LEU A 35 -14.54 9.59 -5.55
CA LEU A 35 -13.55 10.66 -5.73
C LEU A 35 -12.80 10.52 -7.05
N VAL A 36 -12.41 9.30 -7.42
CA VAL A 36 -11.73 9.03 -8.70
C VAL A 36 -12.60 9.51 -9.86
N ARG A 37 -13.90 9.20 -9.86
CA ARG A 37 -14.83 9.70 -10.90
C ARG A 37 -14.87 11.23 -10.99
N ALA A 38 -15.00 11.91 -9.85
CA ALA A 38 -15.09 13.37 -9.81
C ALA A 38 -13.83 14.06 -10.36
N LEU A 39 -12.66 13.48 -10.09
CA LEU A 39 -11.36 13.99 -10.52
C LEU A 39 -11.06 13.79 -12.02
N LEU A 40 -11.80 12.92 -12.72
CA LEU A 40 -11.55 12.58 -14.13
C LEU A 40 -12.40 13.39 -15.12
N SER A 41 -13.28 14.25 -14.63
CA SER A 41 -14.14 15.14 -15.42
C SER A 41 -13.36 15.83 -16.57
N ALA A 42 -13.51 15.32 -17.79
CA ALA A 42 -12.96 15.77 -19.09
C ALA A 42 -11.64 15.15 -19.65
N ALA A 43 -11.11 14.06 -19.10
CA ALA A 43 -9.96 13.37 -19.73
C ALA A 43 -10.37 12.37 -20.83
N PRO A 44 -9.59 12.20 -21.91
CA PRO A 44 -9.87 11.19 -22.93
C PRO A 44 -9.74 9.76 -22.37
N ARG A 45 -10.63 8.88 -22.84
CA ARG A 45 -10.62 7.45 -22.52
C ARG A 45 -9.41 6.75 -23.13
N GLN A 46 -8.75 5.88 -22.36
CA GLN A 46 -7.90 4.82 -22.90
C GLN A 46 -8.19 3.49 -22.20
N GLU A 47 -7.98 2.40 -22.92
CA GLU A 47 -7.92 1.07 -22.33
C GLU A 47 -6.57 0.91 -21.59
N GLY A 48 -6.59 1.15 -20.28
CA GLY A 48 -5.48 0.85 -19.39
C GLY A 48 -5.63 -0.54 -18.75
N SER A 49 -4.52 -1.15 -18.36
CA SER A 49 -4.51 -2.31 -17.46
C SER A 49 -4.12 -1.95 -16.03
N ALA A 50 -4.01 -0.65 -15.73
CA ALA A 50 -3.56 -0.13 -14.44
C ALA A 50 -4.61 -0.39 -13.36
N ARG A 51 -4.14 -0.52 -12.12
CA ARG A 51 -4.97 -0.72 -10.95
C ARG A 51 -4.58 0.28 -9.87
N LEU A 52 -5.56 1.03 -9.37
CA LEU A 52 -5.36 2.12 -8.41
C LEU A 52 -6.05 1.78 -7.09
N LEU A 53 -5.26 1.56 -6.03
CA LEU A 53 -5.76 1.47 -4.67
C LEU A 53 -5.89 2.89 -4.10
N SER A 54 -7.12 3.31 -3.87
CA SER A 54 -7.46 4.63 -3.35
C SER A 54 -8.31 4.52 -2.08
N VAL A 55 -7.98 5.33 -1.06
CA VAL A 55 -8.79 5.47 0.17
C VAL A 55 -8.93 4.16 0.98
N GLY A 56 -9.11 4.27 2.29
CA GLY A 56 -9.37 3.11 3.15
C GLY A 56 -8.14 2.24 3.47
N SER A 57 -8.38 1.17 4.23
CA SER A 57 -7.31 0.28 4.74
C SER A 57 -7.17 -0.95 3.85
N VAL A 58 -6.72 -0.74 2.61
CA VAL A 58 -6.81 -1.71 1.51
C VAL A 58 -5.47 -2.20 0.97
N LEU A 59 -4.35 -1.73 1.53
CA LEU A 59 -3.01 -2.07 1.02
C LEU A 59 -2.68 -3.58 1.01
N GLN A 60 -3.31 -4.37 1.87
CA GLN A 60 -3.17 -5.84 1.86
C GLN A 60 -3.63 -6.51 0.55
N PHE A 61 -4.45 -5.82 -0.26
CA PHE A 61 -4.96 -6.32 -1.54
C PHE A 61 -4.09 -5.90 -2.73
N ALA A 62 -3.03 -5.12 -2.49
CA ALA A 62 -2.12 -4.66 -3.53
C ALA A 62 -1.40 -5.83 -4.21
N SER A 63 -1.26 -5.70 -5.52
CA SER A 63 -0.50 -6.58 -6.39
C SER A 63 0.71 -5.86 -6.99
N PRO A 64 1.74 -6.60 -7.42
CA PRO A 64 2.88 -6.00 -8.10
C PRO A 64 2.44 -5.14 -9.29
N GLY A 65 2.89 -3.89 -9.33
CA GLY A 65 2.57 -2.89 -10.35
C GLY A 65 1.33 -2.05 -10.05
N ASP A 66 0.62 -2.30 -8.95
CA ASP A 66 -0.50 -1.47 -8.53
C ASP A 66 -0.02 -0.07 -8.07
N VAL A 67 -0.88 0.92 -8.29
CA VAL A 67 -0.66 2.33 -7.93
C VAL A 67 -1.42 2.62 -6.64
N VAL A 68 -0.83 3.39 -5.74
CA VAL A 68 -1.42 3.74 -4.44
C VAL A 68 -1.61 5.24 -4.32
N TRP A 69 -2.82 5.68 -3.94
CA TRP A 69 -3.15 7.07 -3.65
C TRP A 69 -3.98 7.18 -2.37
N GLY A 70 -3.33 7.54 -1.27
CA GLY A 70 -3.97 7.84 0.01
C GLY A 70 -4.50 6.63 0.78
N ALA A 71 -4.29 5.41 0.27
CA ALA A 71 -4.64 4.19 0.99
C ALA A 71 -3.74 3.98 2.21
N GLY A 72 -4.27 3.23 3.18
CA GLY A 72 -3.58 2.89 4.41
C GLY A 72 -3.47 1.38 4.64
N ILE A 73 -2.65 1.00 5.62
CA ILE A 73 -2.54 -0.37 6.11
C ILE A 73 -3.68 -0.71 7.06
N ASN A 74 -4.11 -1.96 7.02
CA ASN A 74 -5.05 -2.55 7.96
C ASN A 74 -4.29 -3.25 9.10
N GLY A 75 -4.43 -2.76 10.32
CA GLY A 75 -3.74 -3.31 11.49
C GLY A 75 -4.19 -4.73 11.90
N LYS A 76 -5.35 -5.21 11.45
CA LYS A 76 -5.92 -6.50 11.87
C LYS A 76 -5.41 -7.72 11.11
N VAL A 77 -4.77 -7.52 9.96
CA VAL A 77 -4.40 -8.60 9.04
C VAL A 77 -2.88 -8.65 8.88
N LEU A 78 -2.37 -9.83 8.51
CA LEU A 78 -1.02 -9.96 8.00
C LEU A 78 -0.91 -9.14 6.71
N GLN A 79 0.10 -8.27 6.65
CA GLN A 79 0.33 -7.45 5.48
C GLN A 79 1.29 -8.16 4.55
N ARG A 80 0.84 -8.43 3.32
CA ARG A 80 1.72 -8.85 2.24
C ARG A 80 1.99 -7.65 1.36
N VAL A 81 2.93 -6.79 1.77
CA VAL A 81 3.39 -5.69 0.92
C VAL A 81 4.06 -6.29 -0.32
N ARG A 82 3.42 -6.15 -1.47
CA ARG A 82 3.88 -6.76 -2.72
C ARG A 82 4.68 -5.77 -3.53
N TYR A 83 5.96 -6.01 -3.69
CA TYR A 83 6.82 -5.21 -4.56
C TYR A 83 6.70 -5.67 -6.04
N PRO A 84 6.80 -4.75 -7.01
CA PRO A 84 6.80 -3.29 -6.85
C PRO A 84 5.42 -2.66 -6.65
N LEU A 85 5.38 -1.46 -6.06
CA LEU A 85 4.22 -0.58 -6.06
C LEU A 85 4.62 0.80 -6.59
N ASP A 86 3.67 1.53 -7.17
CA ASP A 86 3.81 2.95 -7.50
C ASP A 86 3.04 3.78 -6.47
N VAL A 87 3.73 4.21 -5.40
CA VAL A 87 3.09 4.93 -4.29
C VAL A 87 3.15 6.43 -4.53
N ARG A 88 1.99 7.07 -4.68
CA ARG A 88 1.85 8.51 -4.91
C ARG A 88 1.58 9.29 -3.64
N SER A 89 0.80 8.71 -2.74
CA SER A 89 0.53 9.22 -1.40
C SER A 89 0.00 8.07 -0.54
N VAL A 90 0.05 8.24 0.77
CA VAL A 90 -0.51 7.28 1.73
C VAL A 90 -1.29 8.01 2.81
N ARG A 91 -2.17 7.30 3.53
CA ARG A 91 -2.98 7.93 4.58
C ARG A 91 -2.15 8.64 5.64
N GLY A 92 -1.00 8.09 6.02
CA GLY A 92 -0.14 8.68 7.04
C GLY A 92 1.24 8.03 7.19
N PRO A 93 2.02 8.53 8.16
CA PRO A 93 3.42 8.15 8.34
C PRO A 93 3.60 6.71 8.82
N LEU A 94 2.63 6.11 9.52
CA LEU A 94 2.73 4.72 9.97
C LEU A 94 2.62 3.76 8.78
N THR A 95 1.68 4.02 7.87
CA THR A 95 1.60 3.30 6.59
C THR A 95 2.89 3.47 5.79
N ARG A 96 3.40 4.70 5.70
CA ARG A 96 4.67 4.97 5.01
C ARG A 96 5.83 4.18 5.61
N ALA A 97 5.96 4.16 6.93
CA ALA A 97 7.02 3.44 7.61
C ALA A 97 7.02 1.95 7.28
N VAL A 98 5.85 1.31 7.23
CA VAL A 98 5.76 -0.11 6.85
C VAL A 98 6.20 -0.31 5.39
N LEU A 99 5.73 0.52 4.45
CA LEU A 99 6.15 0.42 3.05
C LEU A 99 7.66 0.56 2.90
N LEU A 100 8.26 1.59 3.52
CA LEU A 100 9.70 1.81 3.53
C LEU A 100 10.46 0.64 4.15
N GLY A 101 9.95 0.07 5.24
CA GLY A 101 10.54 -1.08 5.92
C GLY A 101 10.53 -2.35 5.06
N HIS A 102 9.56 -2.47 4.15
CA HIS A 102 9.50 -3.51 3.10
C HIS A 102 10.27 -3.12 1.83
N GLY A 103 11.01 -2.01 1.88
CA GLY A 103 11.80 -1.47 0.79
C GLY A 103 10.94 -0.95 -0.37
N VAL A 104 9.72 -0.49 -0.09
CA VAL A 104 8.87 0.23 -1.04
C VAL A 104 8.99 1.73 -0.78
N ARG A 105 9.38 2.49 -1.78
CA ARG A 105 9.44 3.95 -1.74
C ARG A 105 8.02 4.49 -1.60
N ALA A 106 7.86 5.42 -0.67
CA ALA A 106 6.62 6.14 -0.48
C ALA A 106 6.95 7.61 -0.16
N PRO A 107 6.38 8.58 -0.90
CA PRO A 107 6.66 10.00 -0.65
C PRO A 107 6.01 10.47 0.65
N GLU A 108 6.46 11.60 1.17
CA GLU A 108 5.89 12.27 2.35
C GLU A 108 4.65 13.10 1.97
N VAL A 109 3.74 12.49 1.22
CA VAL A 109 2.42 13.06 0.90
C VAL A 109 1.39 12.27 1.70
N TYR A 110 0.87 12.90 2.75
CA TYR A 110 -0.03 12.28 3.72
C TYR A 110 -1.44 12.84 3.64
N GLY A 111 -2.40 12.03 4.05
CA GLY A 111 -3.80 12.38 4.17
C GLY A 111 -4.70 11.39 3.44
N ASP A 112 -5.91 11.24 3.97
CA ASP A 112 -6.97 10.50 3.29
C ASP A 112 -7.58 11.38 2.19
N PRO A 113 -7.68 10.91 0.92
CA PRO A 113 -8.26 11.67 -0.17
C PRO A 113 -9.70 12.14 0.05
N ALA A 114 -10.44 11.52 0.98
CA ALA A 114 -11.76 12.00 1.39
C ALA A 114 -11.72 13.41 2.00
N LEU A 115 -10.55 13.94 2.38
CA LEU A 115 -10.38 15.36 2.72
C LEU A 115 -10.66 16.31 1.55
N LEU A 116 -10.59 15.84 0.30
CA LEU A 116 -10.92 16.63 -0.89
C LEU A 116 -12.42 16.72 -1.15
N PHE A 117 -13.26 16.05 -0.36
CA PHE A 117 -14.69 15.91 -0.62
C PHE A 117 -15.40 17.27 -0.83
N PRO A 118 -15.20 18.31 0.01
CA PRO A 118 -15.84 19.61 -0.20
C PRO A 118 -15.40 20.34 -1.47
N ARG A 119 -14.15 20.09 -1.94
CA ARG A 119 -13.64 20.67 -3.19
C ARG A 119 -14.25 19.99 -4.41
N LEU A 120 -14.49 18.68 -4.32
CA LEU A 120 -14.97 17.86 -5.42
C LEU A 120 -16.50 17.83 -5.54
N PHE A 121 -17.20 18.07 -4.42
CA PHE A 121 -18.66 18.07 -4.34
C PHE A 121 -19.17 19.34 -3.63
N PRO A 122 -18.92 20.54 -4.19
CA PRO A 122 -19.35 21.81 -3.58
C PRO A 122 -20.88 21.94 -3.47
N GLU A 123 -21.63 21.14 -4.21
CA GLU A 123 -23.09 21.04 -4.11
C GLU A 123 -23.59 20.35 -2.83
N VAL A 124 -22.72 19.63 -2.12
CA VAL A 124 -23.06 18.95 -0.88
C VAL A 124 -23.08 19.96 0.25
N THR A 125 -24.28 20.42 0.59
CA THR A 125 -24.52 21.40 1.66
C THR A 125 -24.92 20.72 2.96
N ALA A 126 -24.63 21.38 4.09
CA ALA A 126 -25.02 20.96 5.42
C ALA A 126 -26.51 20.62 5.53
N ASN A 127 -26.83 19.44 6.07
CA ASN A 127 -28.18 18.96 6.33
C ASN A 127 -28.30 18.51 7.80
N GLY A 128 -28.60 19.44 8.68
CA GLY A 128 -28.72 19.16 10.11
C GLY A 128 -29.04 20.41 10.94
N ALA A 129 -29.32 20.20 12.22
CA ALA A 129 -29.69 21.25 13.16
C ALA A 129 -28.55 21.65 14.12
N GLY A 130 -27.30 21.24 13.86
CA GLY A 130 -26.15 21.62 14.68
C GLY A 130 -26.00 20.86 16.01
N GLY A 131 -26.56 19.64 16.12
CA GLY A 131 -26.49 18.79 17.32
C GLY A 131 -25.31 17.81 17.32
N LEU A 132 -25.30 16.91 18.31
CA LEU A 132 -24.39 15.77 18.35
C LEU A 132 -24.74 14.80 17.19
N THR A 133 -23.73 14.20 16.59
CA THR A 133 -23.92 13.10 15.65
C THR A 133 -22.94 11.99 15.98
N VAL A 134 -23.47 10.80 16.20
CA VAL A 134 -22.69 9.61 16.51
C VAL A 134 -22.60 8.73 15.28
N VAL A 135 -21.39 8.43 14.80
CA VAL A 135 -21.20 7.57 13.61
C VAL A 135 -20.39 6.32 13.98
N PRO A 136 -21.05 5.17 14.21
CA PRO A 136 -20.36 3.93 14.53
C PRO A 136 -19.66 3.36 13.29
N ASN A 137 -18.64 2.53 13.52
CA ASN A 137 -18.14 1.63 12.49
C ASN A 137 -19.26 0.65 12.06
N LEU A 138 -19.28 0.22 10.79
CA LEU A 138 -20.27 -0.75 10.31
C LEU A 138 -20.34 -2.01 11.18
N ASN A 139 -19.19 -2.53 11.63
CA ASN A 139 -19.12 -3.74 12.47
C ASN A 139 -19.60 -3.51 13.92
N GLU A 140 -19.98 -2.28 14.26
CA GLU A 140 -20.42 -1.84 15.58
C GLU A 140 -21.82 -1.20 15.55
N LEU A 141 -22.44 -1.11 14.37
CA LEU A 141 -23.72 -0.42 14.18
C LEU A 141 -24.81 -0.95 15.12
N ASP A 142 -24.91 -2.27 15.27
CA ASP A 142 -25.90 -2.93 16.13
C ASP A 142 -25.65 -2.69 17.64
N ARG A 143 -24.52 -2.09 18.02
CA ARG A 143 -24.11 -1.87 19.41
C ARG A 143 -24.33 -0.44 19.89
N VAL A 144 -24.68 0.47 19.00
CA VAL A 144 -24.81 1.90 19.31
C VAL A 144 -26.23 2.36 19.01
N PRO A 145 -27.16 2.25 19.99
CA PRO A 145 -28.51 2.77 19.86
C PRO A 145 -28.55 4.27 20.19
N GLY A 146 -29.46 5.02 19.55
CA GLY A 146 -29.73 6.42 19.90
C GLY A 146 -30.32 7.22 18.74
N GLU A 147 -31.00 8.32 19.07
CA GLU A 147 -31.57 9.24 18.06
C GLU A 147 -30.49 10.06 17.34
N ASP A 148 -29.35 10.28 17.99
CA ASP A 148 -28.19 11.00 17.43
C ASP A 148 -27.30 10.12 16.53
N VAL A 149 -27.66 8.83 16.36
CA VAL A 149 -26.86 7.87 15.60
C VAL A 149 -27.12 8.01 14.11
N LEU A 150 -26.07 8.31 13.36
CA LEU A 150 -26.06 8.29 11.90
C LEU A 150 -25.46 6.96 11.43
N SER A 151 -26.25 6.18 10.70
CA SER A 151 -25.79 4.93 10.09
C SER A 151 -24.65 5.18 9.10
N PRO A 152 -23.57 4.36 9.11
CA PRO A 152 -22.53 4.39 8.08
C PRO A 152 -22.97 3.69 6.77
N VAL A 153 -24.26 3.36 6.64
CA VAL A 153 -24.82 2.69 5.45
C VAL A 153 -25.67 3.70 4.69
N GLY A 154 -25.29 4.00 3.45
CA GLY A 154 -26.01 4.97 2.62
C GLY A 154 -25.17 5.59 1.52
N GLU A 155 -25.75 6.54 0.80
CA GLU A 155 -25.06 7.27 -0.26
C GLU A 155 -24.02 8.23 0.37
N PRO A 156 -22.75 8.24 -0.10
CA PRO A 156 -21.69 9.01 0.55
C PRO A 156 -21.91 10.52 0.64
N ARG A 157 -22.54 11.16 -0.36
CA ARG A 157 -22.86 12.59 -0.35
C ARG A 157 -23.98 12.91 0.64
N GLU A 158 -24.98 12.06 0.77
CA GLU A 158 -26.05 12.22 1.77
C GLU A 158 -25.49 12.15 3.19
N ILE A 159 -24.63 11.16 3.46
CA ILE A 159 -23.95 11.02 4.76
C ILE A 159 -23.01 12.21 5.01
N ALA A 160 -22.27 12.65 3.99
CA ALA A 160 -21.44 13.84 4.07
C ALA A 160 -22.26 15.11 4.40
N ALA A 161 -23.41 15.30 3.77
CA ALA A 161 -24.33 16.42 4.07
C ALA A 161 -24.80 16.38 5.53
N ARG A 162 -25.13 15.19 6.05
CA ARG A 162 -25.51 15.00 7.46
C ARG A 162 -24.38 15.36 8.42
N ILE A 163 -23.16 14.88 8.14
CA ILE A 163 -21.95 15.22 8.92
C ILE A 163 -21.66 16.73 8.88
N ALA A 164 -21.76 17.35 7.70
CA ALA A 164 -21.56 18.79 7.53
C ALA A 164 -22.62 19.64 8.28
N GLY A 165 -23.79 19.05 8.60
CA GLY A 165 -24.84 19.68 9.40
C GLY A 165 -24.76 19.43 10.91
N SER A 166 -23.76 18.68 11.37
CA SER A 166 -23.53 18.38 12.79
C SER A 166 -22.84 19.56 13.50
N GLY A 167 -23.12 19.73 14.79
CA GLY A 167 -22.37 20.65 15.65
C GLY A 167 -21.14 19.99 16.28
N PHE A 168 -21.20 18.67 16.50
CA PHE A 168 -20.09 17.86 17.00
C PHE A 168 -20.25 16.41 16.54
N VAL A 169 -19.16 15.78 16.10
CA VAL A 169 -19.16 14.39 15.63
C VAL A 169 -18.38 13.50 16.60
N VAL A 170 -19.03 12.45 17.10
CA VAL A 170 -18.36 11.37 17.84
C VAL A 170 -18.41 10.12 16.98
N ALA A 171 -17.29 9.47 16.71
CA ALA A 171 -17.30 8.36 15.77
C ALA A 171 -16.26 7.28 16.04
N SER A 172 -16.66 6.02 15.86
CA SER A 172 -15.74 4.91 15.61
C SER A 172 -15.59 4.61 14.11
N SER A 173 -16.37 5.24 13.23
CA SER A 173 -16.10 5.24 11.78
C SER A 173 -14.97 6.21 11.43
N LEU A 174 -13.86 5.69 10.86
CA LEU A 174 -12.75 6.55 10.43
C LEU A 174 -13.18 7.57 9.37
N HIS A 175 -13.90 7.15 8.32
CA HIS A 175 -14.29 8.09 7.27
C HIS A 175 -15.30 9.14 7.75
N ALA A 176 -16.03 8.89 8.84
CA ALA A 176 -16.86 9.92 9.44
C ALA A 176 -16.01 11.02 10.10
N LEU A 177 -14.92 10.63 10.77
CA LEU A 177 -13.92 11.56 11.30
C LEU A 177 -13.22 12.33 10.18
N VAL A 178 -12.84 11.65 9.10
CA VAL A 178 -12.20 12.30 7.94
C VAL A 178 -13.14 13.30 7.27
N LEU A 179 -14.42 12.96 7.08
CA LEU A 179 -15.40 13.90 6.52
C LEU A 179 -15.67 15.06 7.49
N ALA A 180 -15.77 14.82 8.80
CA ALA A 180 -15.90 15.89 9.79
C ALA A 180 -14.72 16.88 9.68
N ASP A 181 -13.49 16.37 9.60
CA ASP A 181 -12.29 17.17 9.37
C ASP A 181 -12.34 17.93 8.04
N ALA A 182 -12.82 17.31 6.96
CA ALA A 182 -12.94 17.94 5.65
C ALA A 182 -13.91 19.14 5.66
N TYR A 183 -15.04 19.01 6.36
CA TYR A 183 -16.04 20.07 6.50
C TYR A 183 -15.78 21.03 7.67
N GLY A 184 -14.69 20.84 8.42
CA GLY A 184 -14.35 21.68 9.58
C GLY A 184 -15.27 21.49 10.79
N ILE A 185 -15.92 20.33 10.90
CA ILE A 185 -16.82 19.98 11.99
C ILE A 185 -16.02 19.43 13.18
N PRO A 186 -16.18 19.99 14.39
CA PRO A 186 -15.52 19.48 15.60
C PRO A 186 -15.81 17.99 15.81
N SER A 187 -14.77 17.19 16.06
CA SER A 187 -14.96 15.74 16.23
C SER A 187 -14.03 15.10 17.25
N ARG A 188 -14.43 13.92 17.75
CA ARG A 188 -13.65 13.09 18.68
C ARG A 188 -13.81 11.60 18.34
N PRO A 189 -12.70 10.84 18.19
CA PRO A 189 -12.77 9.41 17.97
C PRO A 189 -13.20 8.65 19.23
N LEU A 190 -14.00 7.60 19.04
CA LEU A 190 -14.24 6.57 20.04
C LEU A 190 -13.19 5.47 19.94
N VAL A 191 -12.91 4.80 21.07
CA VAL A 191 -12.14 3.56 21.08
C VAL A 191 -12.90 2.51 20.27
N PRO A 192 -12.36 2.04 19.13
CA PRO A 192 -13.04 1.02 18.33
C PRO A 192 -13.04 -0.32 19.06
N ALA A 193 -14.17 -1.01 19.04
CA ALA A 193 -14.33 -2.36 19.57
C ALA A 193 -13.96 -3.44 18.53
N ALA A 194 -14.16 -3.16 17.24
CA ALA A 194 -13.98 -4.10 16.14
C ALA A 194 -12.78 -3.79 15.23
N GLU A 195 -12.10 -2.66 15.44
CA GLU A 195 -11.04 -2.15 14.57
C GLU A 195 -9.75 -1.92 15.35
N HIS A 196 -8.61 -2.14 14.69
CA HIS A 196 -7.31 -1.84 15.30
C HIS A 196 -7.06 -0.31 15.25
N PRO A 197 -6.54 0.31 16.33
CA PRO A 197 -6.35 1.77 16.41
C PRO A 197 -5.37 2.33 15.36
N LEU A 198 -4.49 1.49 14.81
CA LEU A 198 -3.48 1.87 13.81
C LEU A 198 -4.04 2.76 12.70
N LYS A 199 -5.21 2.44 12.13
CA LYS A 199 -5.73 3.22 10.99
C LYS A 199 -6.11 4.66 11.35
N TYR A 200 -6.57 4.87 12.59
CA TYR A 200 -6.97 6.17 13.09
C TYR A 200 -5.73 6.99 13.44
N LEU A 201 -4.77 6.39 14.14
CA LEU A 201 -3.54 7.10 14.49
C LEU A 201 -2.64 7.38 13.29
N ASP A 202 -2.63 6.50 12.30
CA ASP A 202 -1.98 6.76 11.02
C ASP A 202 -2.59 7.99 10.34
N TYR A 203 -3.93 8.09 10.30
CA TYR A 203 -4.62 9.28 9.78
C TYR A 203 -4.32 10.55 10.58
N TYR A 204 -4.46 10.50 11.91
CA TYR A 204 -4.21 11.65 12.76
C TYR A 204 -2.76 12.12 12.67
N ALA A 205 -1.78 11.21 12.72
CA ALA A 205 -0.38 11.56 12.52
C ALA A 205 -0.11 12.14 11.12
N GLY A 206 -0.78 11.63 10.09
CA GLY A 206 -0.70 12.15 8.71
C GLY A 206 -1.30 13.55 8.53
N THR A 207 -2.09 14.02 9.50
CA THR A 207 -2.73 15.34 9.51
C THR A 207 -2.18 16.23 10.64
N GLY A 208 -0.95 15.95 11.10
CA GLY A 208 -0.23 16.76 12.08
C GLY A 208 -0.64 16.53 13.54
N ARG A 209 -1.37 15.45 13.83
CA ARG A 209 -2.00 15.19 15.14
C ARG A 209 -1.57 13.82 15.67
N ALA A 210 -0.41 13.72 16.30
CA ALA A 210 0.11 12.41 16.74
C ALA A 210 -0.49 11.91 18.07
N ASP A 211 -0.79 12.82 19.00
CA ASP A 211 -1.29 12.50 20.34
C ASP A 211 -2.81 12.69 20.45
N VAL A 212 -3.56 11.79 19.83
CA VAL A 212 -5.03 11.83 19.89
C VAL A 212 -5.54 10.82 20.90
N ARG A 213 -6.16 11.34 21.97
CA ARG A 213 -6.91 10.53 22.93
C ARG A 213 -8.29 10.17 22.37
N PHE A 214 -8.60 8.88 22.41
CA PHE A 214 -9.89 8.33 22.01
C PHE A 214 -10.76 8.20 23.25
N ALA A 215 -12.03 8.55 23.13
CA ALA A 215 -12.99 8.44 24.21
C ALA A 215 -13.59 7.03 24.29
N ALA A 216 -13.88 6.54 25.49
CA ALA A 216 -14.56 5.28 25.71
C ALA A 216 -16.08 5.40 25.51
N THR A 217 -16.66 6.58 25.78
CA THR A 217 -18.09 6.86 25.63
C THR A 217 -18.36 8.20 24.96
N HIS A 218 -19.61 8.47 24.58
CA HIS A 218 -20.00 9.76 24.01
C HIS A 218 -19.86 10.90 25.02
N GLU A 219 -20.14 10.63 26.29
CA GLU A 219 -20.01 11.60 27.39
C GLU A 219 -18.54 11.99 27.59
N GLU A 220 -17.63 11.01 27.68
CA GLU A 220 -16.19 11.30 27.75
C GLU A 220 -15.73 12.06 26.50
N ALA A 221 -16.29 11.76 25.32
CA ALA A 221 -15.93 12.46 24.09
C ALA A 221 -16.29 13.96 24.14
N LEU A 222 -17.44 14.30 24.73
CA LEU A 222 -17.87 15.68 24.94
C LEU A 222 -17.01 16.37 26.00
N GLU A 223 -16.64 15.68 27.08
CA GLU A 223 -15.76 16.20 28.13
C GLU A 223 -14.34 16.50 27.60
N LEU A 224 -13.79 15.61 26.77
CA LEU A 224 -12.48 15.80 26.13
C LEU A 224 -12.49 16.90 25.06
N GLY A 225 -13.66 17.28 24.56
CA GLY A 225 -13.82 18.25 23.48
C GLY A 225 -13.24 17.75 22.14
N PRO A 226 -13.16 18.63 21.12
CA PRO A 226 -12.74 18.21 19.78
C PRO A 226 -11.23 17.99 19.67
N VAL A 227 -10.82 17.11 18.76
CA VAL A 227 -9.44 17.05 18.30
C VAL A 227 -9.12 18.37 17.59
N PRO A 228 -7.89 18.92 17.73
CA PRO A 228 -7.49 20.09 16.95
C PRO A 228 -7.71 19.88 15.43
N PRO A 229 -7.97 20.96 14.67
CA PRO A 229 -8.14 20.88 13.22
C PRO A 229 -6.94 20.23 12.52
N PRO A 230 -7.15 19.54 11.38
CA PRO A 230 -6.08 18.92 10.62
C PRO A 230 -5.12 19.97 10.05
N ILE A 231 -3.82 19.67 10.10
CA ILE A 231 -2.78 20.39 9.36
C ILE A 231 -2.41 19.53 8.16
N VAL A 232 -2.98 19.87 6.99
CA VAL A 232 -2.86 19.05 5.79
C VAL A 232 -2.72 19.93 4.54
N ASP A 233 -1.84 19.51 3.64
CA ASP A 233 -1.69 20.10 2.32
C ASP A 233 -2.62 19.38 1.32
N LEU A 234 -3.83 19.90 1.17
CA LEU A 234 -4.81 19.34 0.24
C LEU A 234 -4.36 19.46 -1.23
N ASP A 235 -3.53 20.45 -1.57
CA ASP A 235 -3.03 20.63 -2.92
C ASP A 235 -2.00 19.55 -3.26
N ALA A 236 -1.17 19.15 -2.29
CA ALA A 236 -0.27 18.01 -2.43
C ALA A 236 -1.04 16.68 -2.62
N ILE A 237 -2.16 16.47 -1.91
CA ILE A 237 -3.00 15.27 -2.09
C ILE A 237 -3.63 15.23 -3.48
N ASP A 238 -4.18 16.35 -3.96
CA ASP A 238 -4.74 16.43 -5.33
C ASP A 238 -3.65 16.26 -6.40
N ALA A 239 -2.50 16.92 -6.24
CA ALA A 239 -1.38 16.81 -7.18
C ALA A 239 -0.80 15.39 -7.24
N ALA A 240 -0.88 14.63 -6.14
CA ALA A 240 -0.48 13.23 -6.11
C ALA A 240 -1.46 12.29 -6.81
N PHE A 241 -2.68 12.72 -7.13
CA PHE A 241 -3.63 11.89 -7.87
C PHE A 241 -3.02 11.49 -9.23
N PRO A 242 -2.95 10.18 -9.56
CA PRO A 242 -2.19 9.69 -10.70
C PRO A 242 -2.93 9.88 -12.03
N ARG A 243 -3.13 11.15 -12.44
CA ARG A 243 -3.79 11.53 -13.71
C ARG A 243 -3.12 10.91 -14.94
N ASP A 244 -1.85 10.56 -14.83
CA ASP A 244 -1.08 9.90 -15.89
C ASP A 244 -1.63 8.51 -16.27
N LEU A 245 -2.32 7.81 -15.37
CA LEU A 245 -2.92 6.49 -15.69
C LEU A 245 -4.00 6.57 -16.77
N TRP A 246 -4.67 7.73 -16.89
CA TRP A 246 -5.67 7.99 -17.94
C TRP A 246 -5.09 8.70 -19.16
N ARG A 247 -3.77 8.99 -19.19
CA ARG A 247 -3.08 9.63 -20.31
C ARG A 247 -2.14 8.70 -21.06
N GLY A 248 -2.26 7.39 -20.84
CA GLY A 248 -1.35 6.37 -21.41
C GLY A 248 0.00 6.28 -20.67
N GLY A 249 0.10 6.87 -19.48
CA GLY A 249 1.23 6.66 -18.59
C GLY A 249 1.26 5.22 -18.09
N ILE A 250 2.43 4.61 -18.11
CA ILE A 250 2.68 3.35 -17.42
C ILE A 250 2.90 3.71 -15.94
N ALA A 251 2.31 2.94 -15.02
CA ALA A 251 2.66 2.99 -13.59
C ALA A 251 4.18 3.07 -13.44
N ARG A 252 4.66 4.01 -12.63
CA ARG A 252 6.10 4.27 -12.53
C ARG A 252 6.79 2.97 -12.11
N GLY A 253 7.80 2.59 -12.90
CA GLY A 253 8.45 1.29 -12.80
C GLY A 253 9.05 1.01 -11.42
N PRO A 254 9.37 -0.27 -11.14
CA PRO A 254 9.83 -0.73 -9.84
C PRO A 254 11.04 0.06 -9.34
N GLU A 255 10.96 0.50 -8.10
CA GLU A 255 12.02 1.17 -7.37
C GLU A 255 13.33 0.36 -7.40
N ASP A 256 14.46 1.04 -7.29
CA ASP A 256 15.78 0.40 -7.36
C ASP A 256 16.07 -0.39 -6.07
N SER A 257 16.51 -1.65 -6.19
CA SER A 257 16.96 -2.43 -5.02
C SER A 257 18.22 -1.87 -4.38
N ARG A 258 18.84 -0.82 -4.96
CA ARG A 258 19.92 -0.03 -4.35
C ARG A 258 19.49 0.71 -3.10
N ASP A 259 18.22 1.07 -2.95
CA ASP A 259 17.82 1.92 -1.84
C ASP A 259 17.41 1.13 -0.59
N TYR A 260 17.45 -0.20 -0.62
CA TYR A 260 16.80 -1.02 0.42
C TYR A 260 17.26 -0.66 1.84
N GLU A 261 18.57 -0.59 2.08
CA GLU A 261 19.14 -0.14 3.36
C GLU A 261 18.67 1.29 3.72
N SER A 262 18.75 2.24 2.77
CA SER A 262 18.32 3.62 3.01
C SER A 262 16.82 3.73 3.33
N LEU A 263 15.97 2.91 2.71
CA LEU A 263 14.53 2.86 2.96
C LEU A 263 14.24 2.26 4.33
N ARG A 264 15.00 1.24 4.75
CA ARG A 264 14.91 0.68 6.11
C ARG A 264 15.31 1.70 7.17
N HIS A 265 16.37 2.48 6.93
CA HIS A 265 16.73 3.60 7.80
C HIS A 265 15.65 4.70 7.82
N ALA A 266 15.09 5.05 6.67
CA ALA A 266 13.99 6.01 6.58
C ALA A 266 12.74 5.51 7.33
N SER A 267 12.42 4.22 7.24
CA SER A 267 11.35 3.58 8.02
C SER A 267 11.56 3.76 9.52
N ALA A 268 12.76 3.46 10.03
CA ALA A 268 13.11 3.66 11.43
C ALA A 268 12.97 5.13 11.85
N ALA A 269 13.50 6.07 11.05
CA ALA A 269 13.43 7.50 11.34
C ALA A 269 11.97 8.01 11.41
N VAL A 270 11.08 7.53 10.54
CA VAL A 270 9.65 7.88 10.58
C VAL A 270 8.99 7.36 11.85
N ARG A 271 9.26 6.09 12.24
CA ARG A 271 8.68 5.50 13.47
C ARG A 271 9.16 6.21 14.72
N ASP A 272 10.44 6.58 14.77
CA ASP A 272 11.01 7.36 15.87
C ASP A 272 10.39 8.77 15.94
N ALA A 273 10.15 9.41 14.79
CA ALA A 273 9.51 10.71 14.73
C ALA A 273 8.07 10.66 15.25
N VAL A 274 7.27 9.65 14.85
CA VAL A 274 5.90 9.49 15.37
C VAL A 274 5.94 9.20 16.87
N THR A 275 6.80 8.29 17.32
CA THR A 275 6.94 7.97 18.75
C THR A 275 7.26 9.20 19.59
N ARG A 276 8.17 10.07 19.13
CA ARG A 276 8.47 11.34 19.80
C ARG A 276 7.26 12.28 19.85
N SER A 277 6.48 12.34 18.78
CA SER A 277 5.30 13.22 18.69
C SER A 277 4.13 12.77 19.56
N VAL A 278 4.03 11.48 19.93
CA VAL A 278 3.02 10.99 20.89
C VAL A 278 3.40 11.34 22.34
N GLY A 279 4.68 11.57 22.64
CA GLY A 279 5.14 12.00 23.97
C GLY A 279 5.24 10.85 24.99
N GLN A 280 5.33 11.19 26.28
CA GLN A 280 5.53 10.21 27.37
C GLN A 280 4.22 9.62 27.91
N ASP A 281 3.11 10.37 27.84
CA ASP A 281 1.79 9.92 28.30
C ASP A 281 1.02 9.21 27.18
N VAL A 282 1.66 8.18 26.60
CA VAL A 282 1.16 7.43 25.45
C VAL A 282 -0.16 6.73 25.78
N SER A 283 -1.23 7.05 25.03
CA SER A 283 -2.50 6.32 25.16
C SER A 283 -2.34 4.83 24.78
N ALA A 284 -3.15 3.95 25.37
CA ALA A 284 -3.12 2.51 25.04
C ALA A 284 -3.31 2.25 23.53
N SER A 285 -4.16 3.04 22.87
CA SER A 285 -4.38 2.97 21.42
C SER A 285 -3.11 3.32 20.63
N ALA A 286 -2.34 4.31 21.10
CA ALA A 286 -1.08 4.70 20.49
C ALA A 286 0.03 3.67 20.69
N ALA A 287 0.17 3.13 21.90
CA ALA A 287 1.10 2.04 22.14
C ALA A 287 0.80 0.82 21.24
N GLN A 288 -0.48 0.44 21.12
CA GLN A 288 -0.90 -0.66 20.24
C GLN A 288 -0.58 -0.39 18.77
N ALA A 289 -0.86 0.82 18.27
CA ALA A 289 -0.56 1.17 16.88
C ALA A 289 0.94 1.14 16.58
N LEU A 290 1.76 1.72 17.46
CA LEU A 290 3.22 1.75 17.29
C LEU A 290 3.82 0.35 17.33
N LEU A 291 3.43 -0.47 18.32
CA LEU A 291 3.86 -1.86 18.40
C LEU A 291 3.46 -2.64 17.15
N ARG A 292 2.23 -2.46 16.66
CA ARG A 292 1.77 -3.15 15.46
C ARG A 292 2.57 -2.76 14.22
N VAL A 293 3.01 -1.51 14.11
CA VAL A 293 3.89 -1.08 13.01
C VAL A 293 5.27 -1.72 13.10
N GLU A 294 5.84 -1.86 14.31
CA GLU A 294 7.07 -2.62 14.52
C GLU A 294 6.94 -4.07 14.07
N GLU A 295 5.88 -4.76 14.50
CA GLU A 295 5.59 -6.13 14.08
C GLU A 295 5.48 -6.25 12.56
N LEU A 296 4.73 -5.36 11.92
CA LEU A 296 4.52 -5.39 10.47
C LEU A 296 5.81 -5.14 9.67
N VAL A 297 6.73 -4.31 10.16
CA VAL A 297 8.04 -4.12 9.53
C VAL A 297 8.92 -5.36 9.73
N ALA A 298 8.84 -5.99 10.90
CA ALA A 298 9.60 -7.17 11.27
C ALA A 298 9.10 -8.49 10.62
N ASP A 299 7.87 -8.52 10.10
CA ASP A 299 7.22 -9.71 9.49
C ASP A 299 7.88 -10.21 8.18
N GLN A 300 9.02 -9.63 7.79
CA GLN A 300 9.80 -10.11 6.65
C GLN A 300 10.80 -11.19 7.06
N PRO A 301 11.03 -12.22 6.22
CA PRO A 301 12.05 -13.24 6.50
C PRO A 301 13.43 -12.61 6.71
N ALA A 302 14.09 -12.95 7.83
CA ALA A 302 15.38 -12.38 8.20
C ALA A 302 16.47 -12.61 7.12
N ALA A 303 16.46 -13.77 6.46
CA ALA A 303 17.40 -14.05 5.37
C ALA A 303 17.18 -13.15 4.14
N LEU A 304 15.92 -12.76 3.86
CA LEU A 304 15.60 -11.84 2.78
C LEU A 304 16.06 -10.42 3.11
N THR A 305 15.71 -9.91 4.29
CA THR A 305 16.06 -8.54 4.69
C THR A 305 17.57 -8.37 4.77
N HIS A 306 18.26 -9.31 5.40
CA HIS A 306 19.72 -9.29 5.53
C HIS A 306 20.43 -9.29 4.17
N LEU A 307 20.03 -10.17 3.24
CA LEU A 307 20.61 -10.22 1.90
C LEU A 307 20.43 -8.89 1.17
N LEU A 308 19.20 -8.34 1.19
CA LEU A 308 18.89 -7.08 0.49
C LEU A 308 19.63 -5.88 1.10
N GLU A 309 19.71 -5.78 2.42
CA GLU A 309 20.49 -4.76 3.13
C GLU A 309 21.97 -4.84 2.73
N ARG A 310 22.60 -6.00 2.90
CA ARG A 310 24.02 -6.19 2.57
C ARG A 310 24.33 -5.93 1.09
N CYS A 311 23.46 -6.38 0.18
CA CYS A 311 23.62 -6.12 -1.26
C CYS A 311 23.29 -4.68 -1.68
N SER A 312 22.67 -3.87 -0.82
CA SER A 312 22.38 -2.44 -1.06
C SER A 312 23.35 -1.50 -0.37
N SER A 313 24.13 -1.98 0.60
CA SER A 313 25.09 -1.17 1.34
C SER A 313 26.23 -0.60 0.48
N GLU A 314 26.79 0.53 0.94
CA GLU A 314 27.96 1.16 0.32
C GLU A 314 29.18 0.23 0.34
N ALA A 315 29.38 -0.46 1.46
CA ALA A 315 30.45 -1.43 1.65
C ALA A 315 30.05 -2.78 1.04
N ARG A 316 30.51 -2.99 -0.20
CA ARG A 316 30.23 -4.20 -0.98
C ARG A 316 30.61 -5.48 -0.23
N PRO A 317 29.72 -6.48 -0.13
CA PRO A 317 30.01 -7.74 0.55
C PRO A 317 31.05 -8.58 -0.21
N ALA A 318 31.79 -9.39 0.54
CA ALA A 318 32.78 -10.32 -0.02
C ALA A 318 32.10 -11.51 -0.74
N ALA A 319 32.87 -12.23 -1.57
CA ALA A 319 32.32 -13.29 -2.44
C ALA A 319 31.70 -14.46 -1.64
N ASP A 320 32.37 -14.84 -0.57
CA ASP A 320 31.93 -15.85 0.40
C ASP A 320 30.66 -15.41 1.13
N GLU A 321 30.62 -14.15 1.60
CA GLU A 321 29.44 -13.55 2.25
C GLU A 321 28.22 -13.60 1.32
N ILE A 322 28.39 -13.20 0.05
CA ILE A 322 27.32 -13.26 -0.98
C ILE A 322 26.82 -14.71 -1.13
N GLY A 323 27.74 -15.67 -1.18
CA GLY A 323 27.41 -17.09 -1.25
C GLY A 323 26.55 -17.55 -0.08
N THR A 324 27.03 -17.31 1.15
CA THR A 324 26.34 -17.70 2.39
C THR A 324 24.95 -17.08 2.49
N MET A 325 24.82 -15.77 2.26
CA MET A 325 23.53 -15.08 2.30
C MET A 325 22.57 -15.63 1.23
N THR A 326 23.08 -15.92 0.03
CA THR A 326 22.26 -16.45 -1.06
C THR A 326 21.72 -17.84 -0.72
N VAL A 327 22.56 -18.77 -0.25
CA VAL A 327 22.12 -20.11 0.15
C VAL A 327 21.07 -20.01 1.26
N ARG A 328 21.32 -19.19 2.28
CA ARG A 328 20.38 -18.97 3.38
C ARG A 328 19.02 -18.49 2.88
N TYR A 329 18.99 -17.48 1.99
CA TYR A 329 17.76 -17.02 1.36
C TYR A 329 17.04 -18.12 0.57
N LEU A 330 17.77 -18.90 -0.23
CA LEU A 330 17.21 -19.94 -1.09
C LEU A 330 16.62 -21.13 -0.30
N ILE A 331 17.13 -21.39 0.90
CA ILE A 331 16.63 -22.43 1.80
C ILE A 331 15.47 -21.91 2.66
N GLU A 332 15.67 -20.78 3.35
CA GLU A 332 14.75 -20.30 4.40
C GLU A 332 13.53 -19.56 3.85
N CYS A 333 13.62 -18.94 2.68
CA CYS A 333 12.52 -18.16 2.11
C CYS A 333 11.76 -18.97 1.05
N ALA A 334 10.42 -18.93 1.06
CA ALA A 334 9.64 -19.52 -0.03
C ALA A 334 9.87 -18.78 -1.37
N PRO A 335 9.73 -19.47 -2.54
CA PRO A 335 9.72 -18.80 -3.84
C PRO A 335 8.62 -17.73 -3.90
N HIS A 336 8.96 -16.56 -4.43
CA HIS A 336 8.12 -15.37 -4.28
C HIS A 336 8.24 -14.40 -5.48
N GLY A 337 8.32 -14.93 -6.70
CA GLY A 337 8.08 -14.20 -7.96
C GLY A 337 8.89 -12.90 -8.08
N GLU A 338 8.24 -11.75 -7.90
CA GLU A 338 8.89 -10.43 -7.98
C GLU A 338 9.96 -10.21 -6.90
N THR A 339 9.80 -10.79 -5.71
CA THR A 339 10.82 -10.74 -4.65
C THR A 339 12.07 -11.51 -5.08
N ASP A 340 11.92 -12.69 -5.67
CA ASP A 340 13.04 -13.46 -6.23
C ASP A 340 13.76 -12.64 -7.32
N ARG A 341 13.01 -11.91 -8.17
CA ARG A 341 13.59 -11.01 -9.19
C ARG A 341 14.34 -9.84 -8.55
N ARG A 342 13.80 -9.24 -7.48
CA ARG A 342 14.46 -8.17 -6.72
C ARG A 342 15.79 -8.66 -6.15
N VAL A 343 15.81 -9.84 -5.52
CA VAL A 343 17.00 -10.49 -5.00
C VAL A 343 18.00 -10.77 -6.12
N SER A 344 17.54 -11.32 -7.26
CA SER A 344 18.41 -11.59 -8.41
C SER A 344 19.11 -10.32 -8.93
N ARG A 345 18.39 -9.19 -9.00
CA ARG A 345 18.97 -7.89 -9.36
C ARG A 345 20.01 -7.40 -8.35
N ALA A 346 19.71 -7.54 -7.05
CA ALA A 346 20.63 -7.16 -5.98
C ALA A 346 21.91 -8.01 -6.02
N LEU A 347 21.79 -9.32 -6.16
CA LEU A 347 22.92 -10.25 -6.28
C LEU A 347 23.75 -9.97 -7.52
N ARG A 348 23.13 -9.73 -8.68
CA ARG A 348 23.85 -9.41 -9.92
C ARG A 348 24.72 -8.17 -9.78
N ARG A 349 24.20 -7.13 -9.13
CA ARG A 349 24.94 -5.91 -8.82
C ARG A 349 26.07 -6.19 -7.83
N ALA A 350 25.75 -6.83 -6.70
CA ALA A 350 26.69 -7.11 -5.63
C ALA A 350 27.82 -8.07 -6.06
N SER A 351 27.62 -8.89 -7.10
CA SER A 351 28.62 -9.83 -7.64
C SER A 351 29.28 -9.37 -8.95
N ALA A 352 28.95 -8.20 -9.49
CA ALA A 352 29.54 -7.67 -10.72
C ALA A 352 31.08 -7.62 -10.70
N ASN A 353 31.75 -8.22 -11.69
CA ASN A 353 33.21 -8.33 -11.79
C ASN A 353 33.89 -9.17 -10.69
N MET A 354 33.15 -10.03 -9.98
CA MET A 354 33.73 -11.01 -9.05
C MET A 354 33.70 -12.40 -9.70
N HIS A 355 34.86 -13.07 -9.75
CA HIS A 355 35.01 -14.36 -10.42
C HIS A 355 34.91 -15.56 -9.46
N ASP A 356 35.10 -15.31 -8.17
CA ASP A 356 35.13 -16.25 -7.05
C ASP A 356 33.78 -16.43 -6.36
N VAL A 357 32.73 -15.75 -6.83
CA VAL A 357 31.37 -15.88 -6.28
C VAL A 357 30.85 -17.31 -6.50
N PRO A 358 30.32 -17.97 -5.45
CA PRO A 358 29.80 -19.33 -5.56
C PRO A 358 28.77 -19.50 -6.69
N VAL A 359 28.80 -20.66 -7.34
CA VAL A 359 27.97 -20.95 -8.52
C VAL A 359 26.49 -20.75 -8.24
N VAL A 360 26.01 -21.15 -7.06
CA VAL A 360 24.61 -20.98 -6.64
C VAL A 360 24.17 -19.51 -6.64
N ALA A 361 25.03 -18.60 -6.19
CA ALA A 361 24.74 -17.17 -6.17
C ALA A 361 24.81 -16.56 -7.58
N ARG A 362 25.75 -17.01 -8.40
CA ARG A 362 25.82 -16.62 -9.83
C ARG A 362 24.58 -17.05 -10.60
N VAL A 363 24.08 -18.27 -10.38
CA VAL A 363 22.82 -18.77 -10.98
C VAL A 363 21.63 -17.96 -10.47
N ALA A 364 21.56 -17.66 -9.18
CA ALA A 364 20.49 -16.83 -8.62
C ALA A 364 20.49 -15.42 -9.25
N ALA A 365 21.66 -14.81 -9.44
CA ALA A 365 21.81 -13.48 -10.06
C ALA A 365 21.29 -13.40 -11.51
N THR A 366 21.19 -14.51 -12.24
CA THR A 366 20.59 -14.53 -13.59
C THR A 366 19.07 -14.45 -13.56
N GLY A 367 18.44 -14.73 -12.42
CA GLY A 367 17.00 -14.92 -12.29
C GLY A 367 16.55 -16.39 -12.39
N LYS A 368 17.47 -17.34 -12.59
CA LYS A 368 17.16 -18.79 -12.61
C LYS A 368 17.05 -19.36 -11.19
N VAL A 369 16.20 -18.74 -10.37
CA VAL A 369 16.10 -19.02 -8.93
C VAL A 369 15.66 -20.45 -8.64
N SER A 370 14.80 -21.07 -9.46
CA SER A 370 14.43 -22.49 -9.27
C SER A 370 15.62 -23.44 -9.34
N LEU A 371 16.58 -23.18 -10.25
CA LEU A 371 17.80 -23.98 -10.32
C LEU A 371 18.71 -23.68 -9.14
N ALA A 372 18.87 -22.40 -8.78
CA ALA A 372 19.66 -22.01 -7.62
C ALA A 372 19.13 -22.65 -6.32
N ARG A 373 17.81 -22.72 -6.13
CA ARG A 373 17.18 -23.39 -4.99
C ARG A 373 17.44 -24.90 -4.99
N ALA A 374 17.34 -25.56 -6.14
CA ALA A 374 17.62 -26.99 -6.24
C ALA A 374 19.10 -27.30 -5.91
N ILE A 375 20.03 -26.44 -6.35
CA ILE A 375 21.45 -26.55 -5.98
C ILE A 375 21.64 -26.33 -4.47
N ALA A 376 21.03 -25.27 -3.91
CA ALA A 376 21.13 -24.95 -2.49
C ALA A 376 20.55 -26.02 -1.55
N ARG A 377 19.73 -26.94 -2.08
CA ARG A 377 19.08 -28.04 -1.35
C ARG A 377 19.68 -29.41 -1.68
N ASP A 378 20.80 -29.45 -2.40
CA ASP A 378 21.45 -30.67 -2.87
C ASP A 378 20.56 -31.57 -3.75
N GLU A 379 19.49 -31.01 -4.34
CA GLU A 379 18.62 -31.68 -5.32
C GLU A 379 19.25 -31.68 -6.73
N ARG A 380 20.17 -30.74 -6.96
CA ARG A 380 20.97 -30.60 -8.19
C ARG A 380 22.41 -30.27 -7.82
N THR A 381 23.32 -30.53 -8.74
CA THR A 381 24.76 -30.37 -8.49
C THR A 381 25.27 -29.00 -8.92
N GLU A 382 26.43 -28.58 -8.40
CA GLU A 382 27.12 -27.39 -8.90
C GLU A 382 27.44 -27.48 -10.41
N ALA A 383 27.69 -28.69 -10.93
CA ALA A 383 27.92 -28.93 -12.35
C ALA A 383 26.72 -28.52 -13.22
N ASP A 384 25.49 -28.72 -12.73
CA ASP A 384 24.27 -28.23 -13.40
C ASP A 384 24.26 -26.70 -13.48
N GLY A 385 24.72 -26.03 -12.42
CA GLY A 385 24.85 -24.58 -12.36
C GLY A 385 25.89 -24.05 -13.36
N PHE A 386 27.07 -24.67 -13.41
CA PHE A 386 28.11 -24.32 -14.39
C PHE A 386 27.64 -24.52 -15.83
N ALA A 387 26.97 -25.64 -16.12
CA ALA A 387 26.41 -25.91 -17.44
C ALA A 387 25.38 -24.85 -17.85
N TYR A 388 24.49 -24.46 -16.93
CA TYR A 388 23.53 -23.38 -17.18
C TYR A 388 24.23 -22.04 -17.46
N LEU A 389 25.21 -21.65 -16.65
CA LEU A 389 25.93 -20.39 -16.85
C LEU A 389 26.68 -20.37 -18.20
N ALA A 390 27.37 -21.45 -18.56
CA ALA A 390 28.03 -21.57 -19.86
C ALA A 390 27.05 -21.47 -21.04
N SER A 391 25.79 -21.91 -20.86
CA SER A 391 24.77 -21.81 -21.91
C SER A 391 24.31 -20.38 -22.20
N LEU A 392 24.51 -19.44 -21.26
CA LEU A 392 24.17 -18.02 -21.45
C LEU A 392 25.20 -17.29 -22.31
N ASP A 393 26.44 -17.78 -22.34
CA ASP A 393 27.55 -17.19 -23.10
C ASP A 393 27.60 -17.69 -24.56
N LEU A 394 26.75 -18.67 -24.93
CA LEU A 394 26.65 -19.16 -26.30
C LEU A 394 25.86 -18.16 -27.16
N PRO A 395 26.37 -17.76 -28.35
CA PRO A 395 25.59 -16.95 -29.28
C PRO A 395 24.31 -17.69 -29.67
N ALA A 396 23.18 -17.00 -29.63
CA ALA A 396 21.89 -17.56 -30.03
C ALA A 396 22.02 -18.18 -31.43
N ALA A 397 21.69 -19.46 -31.56
CA ALA A 397 21.76 -20.17 -32.83
C ALA A 397 20.93 -19.41 -33.89
N PRO A 398 21.44 -19.22 -35.11
CA PRO A 398 20.69 -18.55 -36.16
C PRO A 398 19.41 -19.34 -36.43
N ILE A 399 18.27 -18.67 -36.27
CA ILE A 399 16.96 -19.21 -36.64
C ILE A 399 17.02 -19.55 -38.13
N GLU A 400 17.10 -20.84 -38.46
CA GLU A 400 16.91 -21.30 -39.83
C GLU A 400 15.49 -20.91 -40.27
N ARG A 401 15.39 -19.80 -41.00
CA ARG A 401 14.20 -19.48 -41.78
C ARG A 401 14.02 -20.60 -42.78
N SER A 402 13.11 -21.53 -42.49
CA SER A 402 12.68 -22.55 -43.43
C SER A 402 12.26 -21.88 -44.73
N ARG A 403 13.07 -22.06 -45.77
CA ARG A 403 12.75 -21.67 -47.14
C ARG A 403 11.56 -22.53 -47.58
N ARG A 404 10.34 -22.01 -47.43
CA ARG A 404 9.18 -22.47 -48.21
C ARG A 404 9.52 -22.30 -49.69
N ARG A 405 9.96 -23.39 -50.33
CA ARG A 405 10.02 -23.50 -51.80
C ARG A 405 8.60 -23.33 -52.33
N ARG A 406 8.30 -22.15 -52.88
CA ARG A 406 7.19 -21.95 -53.83
C ARG A 406 7.41 -22.89 -55.01
N ARG A 407 6.58 -23.93 -55.15
CA ARG A 407 6.38 -24.58 -56.45
C ARG A 407 5.51 -23.65 -57.30
N MET A 408 6.15 -22.97 -58.24
CA MET A 408 5.50 -22.24 -59.32
C MET A 408 4.76 -23.24 -60.23
N PHE A 409 3.50 -22.95 -60.49
CA PHE A 409 2.74 -23.48 -61.63
C PHE A 409 3.49 -23.18 -62.93
N ARG A 410 3.69 -24.20 -63.77
CA ARG A 410 3.89 -24.05 -65.22
C ARG A 410 2.58 -24.47 -65.90
N ARG A 411 1.99 -23.55 -66.67
CA ARG A 411 0.96 -23.80 -67.69
C ARG A 411 1.65 -24.05 -69.04
N ARG A 412 0.86 -24.65 -69.95
CA ARG A 412 1.05 -24.99 -71.38
C ARG A 412 1.44 -26.46 -71.58
N ASP A 413 0.69 -27.28 -72.32
CA ASP A 413 -0.27 -27.00 -73.41
C ASP A 413 -1.67 -27.59 -73.19
#